data_AF-A0A350J2S6-F1
#
_entry.id   AF-A0A350J2S6-F1
#
_cell.length_a   1.000
_cell.length_b   1.000
_cell.length_c   1.000
_cell.angle_alpha   90.00
_cell.angle_beta   90.00
_cell.angle_gamma   90.00
#
_symmetry.space_group_name_H-M   'P 1'
#
loop_
_entity.id
_entity.type
_entity.pdbx_description
1 polymer ?
#
loop_
_entity_poly.entity_id
_entity_poly.type
_entity_poly.pdbx_seq_one_letter_code
_entity_poly.pdbx_strand_id
1 'polypeptide(L)'
;MSTAPSNYGILNKLIITLIAMLGYGGWAYYCNVPANGDIELHTIAFRAGIIQGGYSGILTLTQMILLQAVLKHLNQHLTLNLNMIATITTASALQYAIIVPVHLANDTPNILMTLLPGFFIGTAFSFAYLLSIKNKYY
;
A
#
# COMPACT_ATOMS: atom_id res chain seq x y z
N MET A 1 9.98 4.00 27.91
CA MET A 1 11.05 3.18 27.30
C MET A 1 11.05 3.45 25.80
N SER A 2 12.03 4.21 25.30
CA SER A 2 12.12 4.55 23.87
C SER A 2 12.70 3.35 23.13
N THR A 3 11.85 2.61 22.40
CA THR A 3 12.31 1.55 21.51
C THR A 3 12.61 2.17 20.16
N ALA A 4 13.86 2.53 19.93
CA ALA A 4 14.35 2.77 18.57
C ALA A 4 13.89 1.60 17.69
N PRO A 5 13.34 1.86 16.48
CA PRO A 5 12.91 0.79 15.60
C PRO A 5 14.10 -0.14 15.34
N SER A 6 13.92 -1.46 15.56
CA SER A 6 14.98 -2.41 15.22
C SER A 6 15.32 -2.27 13.74
N ASN A 7 16.62 -2.29 13.40
CA ASN A 7 17.08 -2.17 12.01
C ASN A 7 16.38 -3.19 11.08
N TYR A 8 16.10 -4.38 11.60
CA TYR A 8 15.31 -5.43 10.94
C TYR A 8 13.88 -5.00 10.58
N GLY A 9 13.22 -4.22 11.44
CA GLY A 9 11.87 -3.71 11.20
C GLY A 9 11.80 -2.57 10.18
N ILE A 10 12.90 -1.85 9.93
CA ILE A 10 13.00 -0.87 8.85
C ILE A 10 13.32 -1.59 7.54
N LEU A 11 14.32 -2.47 7.56
CA LEU A 11 14.74 -3.23 6.38
C LEU A 11 13.58 -4.03 5.78
N ASN A 12 12.78 -4.72 6.60
CA ASN A 12 11.63 -5.48 6.10
C ASN A 12 10.59 -4.59 5.42
N LYS A 13 10.31 -3.39 5.96
CA LYS A 13 9.40 -2.45 5.31
C LYS A 13 9.95 -1.97 3.97
N LEU A 14 11.24 -1.70 3.90
CA LEU A 14 11.90 -1.29 2.65
C LEU A 14 11.87 -2.40 1.61
N ILE A 15 12.09 -3.67 2.02
CA ILE A 15 11.98 -4.82 1.12
C ILE A 15 10.55 -4.98 0.60
N ILE A 16 9.54 -4.95 1.48
CA ILE A 16 8.12 -5.04 1.06
C ILE A 16 7.77 -3.90 0.10
N THR A 17 8.24 -2.69 0.40
CA THR A 17 8.03 -1.50 -0.45
C THR A 17 8.68 -1.68 -1.82
N LEU A 18 9.91 -2.19 -1.87
CA LEU A 18 10.64 -2.43 -3.12
C LEU A 18 9.96 -3.52 -3.95
N ILE A 19 9.49 -4.60 -3.32
CA ILE A 19 8.73 -5.66 -4.00
C ILE A 19 7.44 -5.09 -4.60
N ALA A 20 6.70 -4.27 -3.86
CA ALA A 20 5.49 -3.62 -4.40
C ALA A 20 5.81 -2.68 -5.57
N MET A 21 6.88 -1.89 -5.45
CA MET A 21 7.33 -0.96 -6.48
C MET A 21 7.73 -1.69 -7.76
N LEU A 22 8.55 -2.74 -7.66
CA LEU A 22 9.00 -3.53 -8.81
C LEU A 22 7.87 -4.38 -9.39
N GLY A 23 7.01 -4.97 -8.55
CA GLY A 23 5.89 -5.79 -8.98
C GLY A 23 4.86 -5.00 -9.80
N TYR A 24 4.32 -3.93 -9.22
CA TYR A 24 3.32 -3.10 -9.91
C TYR A 24 3.93 -2.28 -11.07
N GLY A 25 5.18 -1.79 -10.91
CA GLY A 25 5.88 -1.10 -12.00
C GLY A 25 6.19 -2.02 -13.17
N GLY A 26 6.67 -3.23 -12.91
CA GLY A 26 6.92 -4.24 -13.93
C GLY A 26 5.65 -4.71 -14.63
N TRP A 27 4.56 -4.92 -13.88
CA TRP A 27 3.25 -5.25 -14.44
C TRP A 27 2.71 -4.13 -15.36
N ALA A 28 2.80 -2.88 -14.90
CA ALA A 28 2.38 -1.72 -15.69
C ALA A 28 3.21 -1.56 -16.97
N TYR A 29 4.53 -1.78 -16.92
CA TYR A 29 5.35 -1.82 -18.11
C TYR A 29 4.86 -2.93 -19.06
N TYR A 30 4.79 -4.17 -18.58
CA TYR A 30 4.40 -5.33 -19.39
C TYR A 30 3.04 -5.14 -20.08
N CYS A 31 2.02 -4.66 -19.38
CA CYS A 31 0.70 -4.43 -19.97
C CYS A 31 0.66 -3.32 -21.04
N ASN A 32 1.64 -2.41 -21.04
CA ASN A 32 1.68 -1.28 -21.97
C ASN A 32 2.75 -1.46 -23.07
N VAL A 33 3.55 -2.54 -23.05
CA VAL A 33 4.54 -2.80 -24.10
C VAL A 33 3.82 -3.09 -25.43
N PRO A 34 4.16 -2.37 -26.51
CA PRO A 34 3.57 -2.60 -27.83
C PRO A 34 4.05 -3.92 -28.45
N ALA A 35 3.16 -4.67 -29.09
CA ALA A 35 3.50 -5.93 -29.77
C ALA A 35 4.31 -5.71 -31.07
N ASN A 36 4.22 -4.52 -31.66
CA ASN A 36 4.82 -4.13 -32.92
C ASN A 36 6.19 -3.42 -32.78
N GLY A 37 6.75 -3.34 -31.56
CA GLY A 37 8.09 -2.78 -31.32
C GLY A 37 8.19 -1.26 -31.52
N ASP A 38 7.07 -0.55 -31.48
CA ASP A 38 7.01 0.90 -31.66
C ASP A 38 7.70 1.64 -30.51
N ILE A 39 8.75 2.41 -30.82
CA ILE A 39 9.62 3.09 -29.85
C ILE A 39 8.83 4.13 -29.04
N GLU A 40 7.86 4.84 -29.63
CA GLU A 40 7.06 5.82 -28.90
C GLU A 40 6.17 5.13 -27.86
N LEU A 41 5.54 4.01 -28.22
CA LEU A 41 4.74 3.22 -27.29
C LEU A 41 5.58 2.56 -26.19
N HIS A 42 6.83 2.17 -26.48
CA HIS A 42 7.77 1.71 -25.43
C HIS A 42 8.07 2.81 -24.40
N THR A 43 8.20 4.06 -24.83
CA THR A 43 8.43 5.20 -23.93
C THR A 43 7.23 5.42 -23.01
N ILE A 44 6.01 5.27 -23.54
CA ILE A 44 4.77 5.33 -22.75
C ILE A 44 4.72 4.19 -21.72
N ALA A 45 5.06 2.97 -22.12
CA ALA A 45 5.11 1.81 -21.22
C ALA A 45 6.11 2.00 -20.07
N PHE A 46 7.30 2.52 -20.38
CA PHE A 46 8.32 2.80 -19.35
C PHE A 46 7.85 3.87 -18.36
N ARG A 47 7.26 4.96 -18.87
CA ARG A 47 6.67 6.01 -18.02
C ARG A 47 5.55 5.44 -17.13
N ALA A 48 4.69 4.59 -17.68
CA ALA A 48 3.64 3.91 -16.92
C ALA A 48 4.23 3.04 -15.81
N GLY A 49 5.29 2.29 -16.09
CA GLY A 49 6.01 1.49 -15.10
C GLY A 49 6.57 2.30 -13.94
N ILE A 50 7.25 3.42 -14.23
CA ILE A 50 7.81 4.31 -13.19
C ILE A 50 6.71 4.93 -12.33
N ILE A 51 5.64 5.43 -12.95
CA ILE A 51 4.52 6.06 -12.21
C ILE A 51 3.83 5.02 -11.33
N GLN A 52 3.49 3.85 -11.87
CA GLN A 52 2.79 2.81 -11.11
C GLN A 52 3.64 2.22 -10.00
N GLY A 53 4.93 1.96 -10.26
CA GLY A 53 5.86 1.49 -9.25
C GLY A 53 6.10 2.51 -8.15
N GLY A 54 6.33 3.78 -8.50
CA GLY A 54 6.54 4.85 -7.51
C GLY A 54 5.31 5.04 -6.61
N TYR A 55 4.12 5.09 -7.22
CA TYR A 55 2.87 5.18 -6.49
C TYR A 55 2.65 3.98 -5.56
N SER A 56 2.84 2.75 -6.03
CA SER A 56 2.62 1.54 -5.22
C SER A 56 3.59 1.46 -4.04
N GLY A 57 4.86 1.83 -4.23
CA GLY A 57 5.86 1.87 -3.18
C GLY A 57 5.49 2.86 -2.07
N ILE A 58 5.19 4.11 -2.44
CA ILE A 58 4.78 5.14 -1.47
C ILE A 58 3.53 4.70 -0.70
N LEU A 59 2.52 4.19 -1.42
CA LEU A 59 1.26 3.76 -0.82
C LEU A 59 1.48 2.61 0.18
N THR A 60 2.33 1.64 -0.17
CA THR A 60 2.65 0.48 0.67
C THR A 60 3.39 0.91 1.94
N LEU A 61 4.39 1.77 1.81
CA LEU A 61 5.17 2.26 2.94
C LEU A 61 4.30 3.07 3.92
N THR A 62 3.51 4.00 3.40
CA THR A 62 2.55 4.79 4.20
C THR A 62 1.57 3.88 4.91
N GLN A 63 1.01 2.87 4.22
CA GLN A 63 0.07 1.93 4.82
C GLN A 63 0.70 1.14 5.97
N MET A 64 1.91 0.61 5.80
CA MET A 64 2.61 -0.11 6.88
C MET A 64 2.89 0.78 8.10
N ILE A 65 3.27 2.05 7.87
CA ILE A 65 3.50 3.02 8.96
C ILE A 65 2.20 3.30 9.72
N LEU A 66 1.10 3.55 8.99
CA LEU A 66 -0.21 3.81 9.60
C LEU A 66 -0.71 2.60 10.40
N LEU A 67 -0.67 1.41 9.81
CA LEU A 67 -1.07 0.17 10.49
C LEU A 67 -0.27 -0.03 11.79
N GLN A 68 1.04 0.17 11.75
CA GLN A 68 1.89 0.03 12.93
C GLN A 68 1.59 1.09 14.00
N ALA A 69 1.37 2.34 13.59
CA ALA A 69 1.08 3.44 14.51
C ALA A 69 -0.27 3.23 15.22
N VAL A 70 -1.32 2.89 14.47
CA VAL A 70 -2.66 2.67 15.01
C VAL A 70 -2.70 1.42 15.89
N LEU A 71 -2.10 0.30 15.46
CA LEU A 71 -2.04 -0.93 16.27
C LEU A 71 -1.38 -0.66 17.62
N LYS A 72 -0.24 0.06 17.62
CA LYS A 72 0.48 0.43 18.84
C LYS A 72 -0.36 1.31 19.76
N HIS A 73 -1.06 2.29 19.20
CA HIS A 73 -1.89 3.21 19.97
C HIS A 73 -3.08 2.51 20.62
N LEU A 74 -3.78 1.65 19.88
CA LEU A 74 -4.97 0.94 20.34
C LEU A 74 -4.65 -0.29 21.22
N ASN A 75 -3.42 -0.78 21.19
CA ASN A 75 -3.01 -1.96 21.97
C ASN A 75 -3.19 -1.79 23.48
N GLN A 76 -3.13 -0.55 23.96
CA GLN A 76 -3.32 -0.22 25.38
C GLN A 76 -4.80 -0.31 25.83
N HIS A 77 -5.74 -0.36 24.88
CA HIS A 77 -7.17 -0.25 25.16
C HIS A 77 -8.00 -1.44 24.66
N LEU A 78 -7.48 -2.22 23.70
CA LEU A 78 -8.23 -3.27 23.02
C LEU A 78 -7.52 -4.62 23.06
N THR A 79 -8.30 -5.70 23.03
CA THR A 79 -7.80 -7.04 22.76
C THR A 79 -7.30 -7.15 21.31
N LEU A 80 -6.40 -8.09 21.05
CA LEU A 80 -5.74 -8.25 19.75
C LEU A 80 -6.73 -8.25 18.56
N ASN A 81 -7.80 -9.05 18.63
CA ASN A 81 -8.75 -9.20 17.51
C ASN A 81 -9.48 -7.89 17.22
N LEU A 82 -9.94 -7.19 18.26
CA LEU A 82 -10.62 -5.90 18.13
C LEU A 82 -9.66 -4.82 17.63
N ASN A 83 -8.42 -4.82 18.12
CA ASN A 83 -7.40 -3.90 17.67
C ASN A 83 -7.04 -4.12 16.19
N MET A 84 -6.92 -5.37 15.73
CA MET A 84 -6.65 -5.66 14.33
C MET A 84 -7.75 -5.13 13.41
N ILE A 85 -9.02 -5.36 13.76
CA ILE A 85 -10.16 -4.85 12.99
C ILE A 85 -10.14 -3.31 12.99
N ALA A 86 -10.05 -2.69 14.17
CA ALA A 86 -10.04 -1.23 14.30
C ALA A 86 -8.86 -0.58 13.55
N THR A 87 -7.69 -1.21 13.60
CA THR A 87 -6.49 -0.77 12.90
C THR A 87 -6.67 -0.82 11.38
N ILE A 88 -7.17 -1.93 10.84
CA ILE A 88 -7.43 -2.06 9.40
C ILE A 88 -8.44 -1.02 8.96
N THR A 89 -9.58 -0.91 9.65
CA THR A 89 -10.63 0.05 9.30
C THR A 89 -10.12 1.50 9.35
N THR A 90 -9.38 1.86 10.40
CA THR A 90 -8.86 3.23 10.57
C THR A 90 -7.79 3.56 9.53
N ALA A 91 -6.81 2.67 9.32
CA ALA A 91 -5.75 2.89 8.35
C ALA A 91 -6.31 2.98 6.92
N SER A 92 -7.24 2.08 6.56
CA SER A 92 -7.94 2.13 5.28
C SER A 92 -8.72 3.44 5.14
N ALA A 93 -9.48 3.87 6.16
CA ALA A 93 -10.22 5.14 6.09
C ALA A 93 -9.30 6.35 5.84
N LEU A 94 -8.17 6.42 6.55
CA LEU A 94 -7.16 7.48 6.34
C LEU A 94 -6.55 7.44 4.94
N GLN A 95 -6.27 6.24 4.43
CA GLN A 95 -5.73 6.07 3.08
C GLN A 95 -6.74 6.47 2.00
N TYR A 96 -8.00 6.05 2.14
CA TYR A 96 -9.07 6.41 1.20
C TYR A 96 -9.46 7.89 1.27
N ALA A 97 -9.28 8.54 2.43
CA ALA A 97 -9.43 9.99 2.55
C ALA A 97 -8.45 10.79 1.67
N ILE A 98 -7.33 10.18 1.25
CA ILE A 98 -6.37 10.78 0.31
C ILE A 98 -6.69 10.35 -1.13
N ILE A 99 -6.93 9.05 -1.33
CA ILE A 99 -7.15 8.48 -2.68
C ILE A 99 -8.42 9.04 -3.34
N VAL A 100 -9.52 9.16 -2.61
CA VAL A 100 -10.81 9.60 -3.19
C VAL A 100 -10.74 11.03 -3.71
N PRO A 101 -10.23 12.04 -2.97
CA PRO A 101 -10.04 13.39 -3.50
C PRO A 101 -9.15 13.44 -4.74
N VAL A 102 -8.08 12.63 -4.80
CA VAL A 102 -7.22 12.57 -6.00
C VAL A 102 -8.03 12.09 -7.20
N HIS A 103 -8.87 11.06 -7.06
CA HIS A 103 -9.73 10.61 -8.16
C HIS A 103 -10.81 11.62 -8.55
N LEU A 104 -11.38 12.33 -7.57
CA LEU A 104 -12.35 13.41 -7.81
C LEU A 104 -11.69 14.57 -8.59
N ALA A 105 -10.47 14.96 -8.24
CA ALA A 105 -9.73 16.02 -8.94
C ALA A 105 -9.28 15.63 -10.36
N ASN A 106 -9.28 14.34 -10.69
CA ASN A 106 -8.94 13.82 -12.02
C ASN A 106 -10.19 13.40 -12.82
N ASP A 107 -11.39 13.79 -12.40
CA ASP A 107 -12.67 13.49 -13.07
C ASP A 107 -12.83 11.99 -13.42
N THR A 108 -12.38 11.09 -12.54
CA THR A 108 -12.43 9.64 -12.79
C THR A 108 -13.88 9.16 -12.84
N PRO A 109 -14.39 8.63 -13.98
CA PRO A 109 -15.84 8.47 -14.19
C PRO A 109 -16.53 7.34 -13.39
N ASN A 110 -15.81 6.46 -12.68
CA ASN A 110 -16.40 5.42 -11.83
C ASN A 110 -15.49 5.06 -10.64
N ILE A 111 -15.28 6.03 -9.73
CA ILE A 111 -14.30 5.91 -8.63
C ILE A 111 -14.44 4.61 -7.83
N LEU A 112 -15.67 4.21 -7.47
CA LEU A 112 -15.89 3.01 -6.66
C LEU A 112 -15.35 1.75 -7.34
N MET A 113 -15.63 1.57 -8.64
CA MET A 113 -15.18 0.42 -9.42
C MET A 113 -13.66 0.42 -9.62
N THR A 114 -13.06 1.60 -9.74
CA THR A 114 -11.60 1.75 -9.82
C THR A 114 -10.90 1.34 -8.52
N LEU A 115 -11.52 1.63 -7.37
CA LEU A 115 -10.94 1.37 -6.05
C LEU A 115 -11.26 -0.02 -5.48
N LEU A 116 -12.32 -0.67 -5.96
CA LEU A 116 -12.81 -1.94 -5.43
C LEU A 116 -11.74 -3.05 -5.40
N PRO A 117 -10.96 -3.31 -6.47
CA PRO A 117 -9.94 -4.35 -6.43
C PRO A 117 -8.82 -4.03 -5.43
N GLY A 118 -8.40 -2.77 -5.39
CA GLY A 118 -7.39 -2.27 -4.46
C GLY A 118 -7.84 -2.39 -2.99
N PHE A 119 -9.13 -2.24 -2.72
CA PHE A 119 -9.69 -2.42 -1.37
C PHE A 119 -9.51 -3.85 -0.86
N PHE A 120 -9.83 -4.85 -1.69
CA PHE A 120 -9.69 -6.25 -1.30
C PHE A 120 -8.24 -6.65 -1.11
N ILE A 121 -7.37 -6.30 -2.06
CA ILE A 121 -5.93 -6.60 -1.97
C ILE A 121 -5.30 -5.87 -0.78
N GLY A 122 -5.63 -4.59 -0.59
CA GLY A 122 -5.13 -3.77 0.50
C GLY A 122 -5.58 -4.27 1.87
N THR A 123 -6.82 -4.75 1.98
CA THR A 123 -7.34 -5.35 3.22
C THR A 123 -6.62 -6.66 3.55
N ALA A 124 -6.46 -7.55 2.56
CA ALA A 124 -5.74 -8.81 2.74
C ALA A 124 -4.26 -8.58 3.11
N PHE A 125 -3.60 -7.64 2.44
CA PHE A 125 -2.24 -7.21 2.77
C PHE A 125 -2.17 -6.67 4.20
N SER A 126 -3.07 -5.76 4.58
CA SER A 126 -3.09 -5.15 5.91
C SER A 126 -3.24 -6.21 7.00
N PHE A 127 -4.15 -7.16 6.80
CA PHE A 127 -4.33 -8.27 7.73
C PHE A 127 -3.08 -9.15 7.86
N ALA A 128 -2.48 -9.57 6.74
CA ALA A 128 -1.25 -10.35 6.72
C ALA A 128 -0.07 -9.60 7.39
N TYR A 129 0.04 -8.30 7.14
CA TYR A 129 1.06 -7.47 7.75
C TYR A 129 0.87 -7.37 9.26
N LEU A 130 -0.36 -7.13 9.74
CA LEU A 130 -0.65 -7.10 11.17
C LEU A 130 -0.33 -8.43 11.85
N LEU A 131 -0.65 -9.56 11.21
CA LEU A 131 -0.26 -10.88 11.71
C LEU A 131 1.26 -11.02 11.85
N SER A 132 2.03 -10.46 10.92
CA SER A 132 3.50 -10.50 10.97
C SER A 132 4.11 -9.67 12.10
N ILE A 133 3.40 -8.65 12.59
CA ILE A 133 3.91 -7.72 13.62
C ILE A 133 3.22 -7.87 14.98
N LYS A 134 2.14 -8.67 15.10
CA LYS A 134 1.34 -8.76 16.34
C LYS A 134 2.15 -9.12 17.58
N ASN A 135 3.10 -10.06 17.44
CA ASN A 135 3.95 -10.57 18.53
C ASN A 135 4.89 -9.50 19.10
N LYS A 136 5.01 -8.34 18.44
CA LYS A 136 5.78 -7.20 18.94
C LYS A 136 5.00 -6.38 19.97
N TYR A 137 3.67 -6.51 19.99
CA TYR A 137 2.77 -5.68 20.80
C TYR A 137 1.93 -6.50 21.80
N TYR A 138 1.64 -7.76 21.48
CA TYR A 138 0.90 -8.72 22.31
C TYR A 138 1.72 -10.00 22.44
#